data_AF-A0A059DC20-F1
#
_entry.id   AF-A0A059DC20-F1
#
_cell.length_a   1.000
_cell.length_b   1.000
_cell.length_c   1.000
_cell.angle_alpha   90.00
_cell.angle_beta   90.00
_cell.angle_gamma   90.00
#
_symmetry.space_group_name_H-M   'P 1'
#
loop_
_entity.id
_entity.type
_entity.pdbx_description
1 polymer ?
#
loop_
_entity_poly.entity_id
_entity_poly.type
_entity_poly.pdbx_seq_one_letter_code
_entity_poly.pdbx_strand_id
1 'polypeptide(L)'
;MPSRFPGAITQDWDTVVLHKSKPKSQDLRDPKAVNKALRSGAPVQTVKKFDAASNKKASSSALPAVSARKLDKAAEPAALERVPGE
;
A
#
# COMPACT_ATOMS: atom_id res chain seq x y z
N MET A 1 -13.13 50.02 29.84
CA MET A 1 -12.16 48.93 29.58
C MET A 1 -11.37 49.27 28.32
N PRO A 2 -10.03 49.23 28.31
CA PRO A 2 -9.28 49.58 27.10
C PRO A 2 -9.38 48.43 26.09
N SER A 3 -10.04 48.68 24.95
CA SER A 3 -10.11 47.78 23.81
C SER A 3 -8.75 47.73 23.11
N ARG A 4 -8.08 46.57 23.14
CA ARG A 4 -6.93 46.32 22.27
C ARG A 4 -7.46 45.97 20.88
N PHE A 5 -7.45 46.94 19.98
CA PHE A 5 -7.49 46.67 18.54
C PHE A 5 -6.16 45.99 18.18
N PRO A 6 -6.11 44.72 17.76
CA PRO A 6 -4.90 44.20 17.16
C PRO A 6 -4.83 44.82 15.77
N GLY A 7 -3.97 45.82 15.58
CA GLY A 7 -3.57 46.26 14.25
C GLY A 7 -3.09 45.06 13.43
N ALA A 8 -3.13 45.19 12.09
CA ALA A 8 -2.81 44.11 11.16
C ALA A 8 -1.54 43.36 11.60
N ILE A 9 -1.73 42.16 12.16
CA ILE A 9 -0.64 41.28 12.56
C ILE A 9 -0.04 40.75 11.26
N THR A 10 1.10 41.31 10.85
CA THR A 10 1.86 40.81 9.72
C THR A 10 2.55 39.52 10.16
N GLN A 11 2.33 38.42 9.42
CA GLN A 11 3.06 37.18 9.63
C GLN A 11 4.47 37.37 9.07
N ASP A 12 5.43 37.71 9.93
CA ASP A 12 6.83 38.00 9.55
C ASP A 12 7.66 36.75 9.20
N TRP A 13 7.01 35.62 8.89
CA TRP A 13 7.66 34.35 8.59
C TRP A 13 7.05 33.70 7.35
N ASP A 14 7.90 33.15 6.49
CA ASP A 14 7.50 32.46 5.28
C ASP A 14 6.58 31.25 5.57
N THR A 15 5.61 31.02 4.69
CA THR A 15 4.65 29.93 4.84
C THR A 15 5.33 28.57 4.64
N VAL A 16 5.47 27.78 5.70
CA VAL A 16 6.01 26.42 5.62
C VAL A 16 4.95 25.45 5.09
N VAL A 17 5.11 24.98 3.86
CA VAL A 17 4.24 23.93 3.29
C VAL A 17 4.78 22.55 3.67
N LEU A 18 4.11 21.89 4.62
CA LEU A 18 4.44 20.53 5.04
C LEU A 18 3.83 19.51 4.06
N HIS A 19 4.66 18.90 3.21
CA HIS A 19 4.22 17.79 2.37
C HIS A 19 4.27 16.46 3.14
N LYS A 20 3.11 15.82 3.27
CA LYS A 20 2.99 14.49 3.88
C LYS A 20 2.69 13.47 2.78
N SER A 21 3.71 12.74 2.34
CA SER A 21 3.56 11.69 1.34
C SER A 21 2.71 10.54 1.90
N LYS A 22 1.84 9.97 1.05
CA LYS A 22 1.09 8.76 1.40
C LYS A 22 2.07 7.61 1.63
N PRO A 23 1.87 6.78 2.68
CA PRO A 23 2.71 5.62 2.93
C PRO A 23 2.62 4.63 1.77
N LYS A 24 3.75 3.98 1.46
CA LYS A 24 3.80 2.98 0.38
C LYS A 24 3.06 1.72 0.84
N SER A 25 2.53 0.95 -0.11
CA SER A 25 1.76 -0.26 0.19
C SER A 25 2.57 -1.31 0.97
N GLN A 26 3.89 -1.34 0.78
CA GLN A 26 4.82 -2.22 1.52
C GLN A 26 4.90 -1.83 3.01
N ASP A 27 4.95 -0.54 3.33
CA ASP A 27 5.04 -0.04 4.70
C ASP A 27 3.76 -0.36 5.49
N LEU A 28 2.60 -0.40 4.81
CA LEU A 28 1.32 -0.79 5.40
C LEU A 28 1.24 -2.28 5.75
N ARG A 29 2.17 -3.10 5.27
CA ARG A 29 2.25 -4.54 5.56
C ARG A 29 3.29 -4.87 6.62
N ASP A 30 4.05 -3.89 7.10
CA ASP A 30 4.99 -4.05 8.21
C ASP A 30 4.23 -4.46 9.49
N PRO A 31 4.60 -5.55 10.18
CA PRO A 31 3.98 -5.97 11.43
C PRO A 31 3.94 -4.86 12.49
N LYS A 32 4.93 -3.96 12.53
CA LYS A 32 4.95 -2.84 13.49
C LYS A 32 3.83 -1.84 13.19
N ALA A 33 3.63 -1.50 11.91
CA ALA A 33 2.58 -0.60 11.46
C ALA A 33 1.19 -1.20 11.70
N VAL A 34 1.00 -2.49 11.40
CA VAL A 34 -0.24 -3.23 11.66
C VAL A 34 -0.58 -3.26 13.15
N ASN A 35 0.39 -3.62 14.01
CA ASN A 35 0.19 -3.68 15.46
C ASN A 35 -0.14 -2.30 16.05
N LYS A 36 0.49 -1.23 15.56
CA LYS A 36 0.17 0.14 15.97
C LYS A 36 -1.28 0.48 15.60
N ALA A 37 -1.70 0.18 14.38
CA ALA A 37 -3.06 0.42 13.91
C ALA A 37 -4.11 -0.34 14.75
N LEU A 38 -3.85 -1.60 15.08
CA LEU A 38 -4.73 -2.40 15.95
C LEU A 38 -4.89 -1.78 17.34
N ARG A 39 -3.79 -1.29 17.94
CA ARG A 39 -3.82 -0.67 19.27
C ARG A 39 -4.50 0.71 19.27
N SER A 40 -4.38 1.45 18.17
CA SER A 40 -5.01 2.78 18.04
C SER A 40 -6.45 2.72 17.55
N GLY A 41 -7.03 1.52 17.33
CA GLY A 41 -8.38 1.37 16.77
C GLY A 41 -8.50 1.81 15.31
N ALA A 42 -7.39 1.93 14.59
CA ALA A 42 -7.41 2.28 13.17
C ALA A 42 -7.77 1.05 12.31
N PRO A 43 -8.45 1.24 11.16
CA PRO A 43 -8.88 0.13 10.32
C PRO A 43 -7.67 -0.62 9.72
N VAL A 44 -7.70 -1.94 9.81
CA VAL A 44 -6.68 -2.84 9.23
C VAL A 44 -7.29 -3.62 8.08
N GLN A 45 -6.66 -3.55 6.90
CA GLN A 45 -7.07 -4.33 5.74
C GLN A 45 -6.65 -5.79 5.90
N THR A 46 -7.61 -6.71 5.82
CA THR A 46 -7.36 -8.16 5.82
C THR A 46 -7.67 -8.73 4.44
N VAL A 47 -6.85 -9.69 3.99
CA VAL A 47 -7.05 -10.38 2.70
C VAL A 47 -6.95 -11.88 2.95
N LYS A 48 -8.02 -12.61 2.63
CA LYS A 48 -8.02 -14.07 2.64
C LYS A 48 -7.07 -14.58 1.56
N LYS A 49 -6.14 -15.46 1.92
CA LYS A 49 -5.23 -16.08 0.95
C LYS A 49 -6.00 -17.08 0.09
N PHE A 50 -5.56 -17.27 -1.16
CA PHE A 50 -6.24 -18.10 -2.16
C PHE A 50 -6.52 -19.53 -1.65
N ASP A 51 -5.52 -20.17 -1.02
CA ASP A 51 -5.65 -21.51 -0.45
C ASP A 51 -5.92 -21.51 1.08
N ALA A 52 -6.38 -20.39 1.63
CA ALA A 52 -6.68 -20.32 3.05
C ALA A 52 -7.75 -21.35 3.45
N ALA A 53 -7.51 -22.07 4.56
CA ALA A 53 -8.37 -23.14 5.08
C ALA A 53 -8.41 -24.43 4.21
N SER A 54 -7.41 -24.67 3.36
CA SER A 54 -7.22 -25.96 2.69
C SER A 54 -6.16 -26.81 3.39
N ASN A 55 -6.50 -28.05 3.76
CA ASN A 55 -5.56 -29.05 4.26
C ASN A 55 -4.94 -29.88 3.12
N LYS A 56 -4.80 -29.30 1.92
CA LYS A 56 -4.09 -29.97 0.83
C LYS A 56 -2.67 -30.27 1.32
N LYS A 57 -2.34 -31.56 1.38
CA LYS A 57 -0.98 -32.04 1.61
C LYS A 57 -0.12 -31.50 0.47
N ALA A 58 0.45 -30.31 0.66
CA ALA A 58 1.49 -29.81 -0.21
C ALA A 58 2.65 -30.80 -0.08
N SER A 59 2.80 -31.65 -1.08
CA SER A 59 4.12 -32.20 -1.37
C SER A 59 5.05 -30.99 -1.48
N SER A 60 5.94 -30.86 -0.49
CA SER A 60 6.87 -29.75 -0.23
C SER A 60 6.27 -28.47 0.40
N SER A 61 6.62 -28.27 1.67
CA SER A 61 6.52 -27.02 2.43
C SER A 61 7.50 -25.93 1.94
N ALA A 62 7.84 -25.93 0.65
CA ALA A 62 8.88 -25.08 0.08
C ALA A 62 8.47 -24.43 -1.26
N LEU A 63 7.32 -24.77 -1.83
CA LEU A 63 6.84 -24.13 -3.05
C LEU A 63 5.87 -22.99 -2.70
N PRO A 64 6.15 -21.73 -3.11
CA PRO A 64 5.19 -20.64 -2.93
C PRO A 64 3.89 -21.08 -3.58
N ALA A 65 2.75 -20.99 -2.87
CA ALA A 65 1.44 -21.38 -3.40
C ALA A 65 1.28 -20.87 -4.84
N VAL A 66 1.50 -21.77 -5.80
CA VAL A 66 1.64 -21.40 -7.20
C VAL A 66 0.22 -21.17 -7.68
N SER A 67 -0.21 -19.92 -7.62
CA SER A 67 -1.52 -19.52 -8.13
C SER A 67 -1.56 -19.90 -9.61
N ALA A 68 -2.39 -20.88 -9.98
CA ALA A 68 -2.51 -21.38 -11.36
C ALA A 68 -2.73 -20.24 -12.36
N ARG A 69 -3.45 -19.19 -11.95
CA ARG A 69 -3.67 -17.98 -12.74
C ARG A 69 -2.40 -17.18 -13.05
N LYS A 70 -1.39 -17.23 -12.19
CA LYS A 70 -0.08 -16.61 -12.44
C LYS A 70 0.78 -17.45 -13.40
N LEU A 71 0.67 -18.78 -13.36
CA LEU A 71 1.34 -19.66 -14.33
C LEU A 71 0.73 -19.48 -15.71
N ASP A 72 -0.60 -19.48 -15.80
CA ASP A 72 -1.35 -19.29 -17.04
C ASP A 72 -0.97 -17.95 -17.70
N LYS A 73 -0.95 -16.86 -16.92
CA LYS A 73 -0.51 -15.54 -17.39
C LYS A 73 0.98 -15.48 -17.82
N ALA A 74 1.85 -16.31 -17.26
CA ALA A 74 3.25 -16.37 -17.65
C ALA A 74 3.49 -17.27 -18.89
N ALA A 75 2.55 -18.17 -19.17
CA ALA A 75 2.59 -19.07 -20.33
C ALA A 75 2.03 -18.40 -21.61
N GLU A 76 1.24 -17.33 -21.46
CA GLU A 76 0.83 -16.49 -22.59
C GLU A 76 2.05 -15.76 -23.18
N PRO A 77 2.38 -15.92 -24.47
CA PRO A 77 3.48 -15.20 -25.09
C PRO A 77 3.18 -13.70 -25.04
N ALA A 78 4.12 -12.91 -24.51
CA ALA A 78 4.02 -11.46 -24.47
C ALA A 78 3.60 -10.95 -25.85
N ALA A 79 2.49 -10.21 -25.91
CA ALA A 79 1.97 -9.67 -27.16
C ALA A 79 3.09 -8.90 -27.86
N LEU A 80 3.68 -9.50 -28.89
CA LEU A 80 4.75 -8.87 -29.66
C LEU A 80 4.17 -7.62 -30.30
N GLU A 81 4.87 -6.51 -30.12
CA GLU A 81 4.57 -5.27 -30.84
C GLU A 81 4.58 -5.57 -32.34
N ARG A 82 3.50 -5.23 -33.05
CA ARG A 82 3.47 -5.41 -34.50
C ARG A 82 4.53 -4.49 -35.11
N VAL A 83 5.54 -5.08 -35.74
CA VAL A 83 6.51 -4.35 -36.55
C VAL A 83 5.76 -3.67 -37.70
N PRO A 84 5.89 -2.35 -37.89
CA PRO A 84 5.32 -1.70 -39.07
C PRO A 84 6.00 -2.28 -40.32
N GLY A 85 5.20 -2.87 -41.20
CA GLY A 85 5.67 -3.30 -42.51
C GLY A 85 6.13 -2.11 -43.34
N GLU A 86 7.19 -2.34 -44.13
CA GLU A 86 7.82 -1.40 -45.06
C GLU A 86 6.83 -0.73 -46.03
#